data_AF-A0A7J2TKK7-F1
#
_entry.id   AF-A0A7J2TKK7-F1
#
_cell.length_a   1.000
_cell.length_b   1.000
_cell.length_c   1.000
_cell.angle_alpha   90.00
_cell.angle_beta   90.00
_cell.angle_gamma   90.00
#
_symmetry.space_group_name_H-M   'P 1'
#
loop_
_entity.id
_entity.type
_entity.pdbx_description
1 polymer ?
#
loop_
_entity_poly.entity_id
_entity_poly.type
_entity_poly.pdbx_seq_one_letter_code
_entity_poly.pdbx_strand_id
1 'polypeptide(L)' 'MEYLQKKVEIFDYWIKVPECGDFSPVVQSIPMQLLAYELALLKGLDPDKPRNLAKSVTVP' A
#
# COMPACT_ATOMS: atom_id res chain seq x y z
N MET A 1 -9.53 14.88 -11.98
CA MET A 1 -8.20 14.36 -12.33
C MET A 1 -7.06 15.27 -11.85
N GLU A 2 -7.18 16.60 -11.97
CA GLU A 2 -6.16 17.54 -11.45
C GLU A 2 -5.92 17.48 -9.93
N TYR A 3 -6.91 17.03 -9.15
CA TYR A 3 -6.82 16.86 -7.69
C TYR A 3 -5.80 15.81 -7.22
N LEU A 4 -5.35 14.91 -8.11
CA LEU A 4 -4.36 13.89 -7.77
C LEU A 4 -2.92 14.44 -7.76
N GLN A 5 -2.69 15.65 -8.29
CA GLN A 5 -1.34 16.23 -8.41
C GLN A 5 -1.12 17.49 -7.59
N LYS A 6 -2.17 18.10 -7.03
CA LYS A 6 -2.05 19.34 -6.27
C LYS A 6 -2.07 19.03 -4.77
N LYS A 7 -1.08 19.55 -4.02
CA LYS A 7 -1.09 19.48 -2.55
C LYS A 7 -2.36 20.18 -2.06
N VAL A 8 -3.33 19.40 -1.59
CA VAL A 8 -4.50 19.95 -0.90
C VAL A 8 -4.05 20.23 0.52
N GLU A 9 -4.24 21.46 1.00
CA GLU A 9 -3.76 21.92 2.33
C GLU A 9 -4.42 21.20 3.52
N ILE A 10 -5.32 20.24 3.25
CA ILE A 10 -6.03 19.46 4.27
C ILE A 10 -5.22 18.30 4.86
N PHE A 11 -4.10 17.91 4.25
CA PHE A 11 -3.29 16.76 4.69
C PHE A 11 -1.94 17.22 5.25
N ASP A 12 -1.58 16.71 6.44
CA ASP A 12 -0.26 16.92 7.05
C ASP A 12 0.86 16.30 6.20
N TYR A 13 0.59 15.12 5.63
CA TYR A 13 1.53 14.37 4.80
C TYR A 13 0.86 13.95 3.49
N TRP A 14 1.54 14.23 2.37
CA TRP A 14 1.12 13.82 1.04
C TRP A 14 2.22 12.99 0.38
N ILE A 15 1.98 11.69 0.18
CA ILE A 15 2.90 10.81 -0.53
C ILE A 15 2.63 10.92 -2.02
N LYS A 16 3.54 11.57 -2.75
CA LYS A 16 3.42 11.72 -4.21
C LYS A 16 3.71 10.38 -4.89
N VAL A 17 2.85 10.03 -5.83
CA VAL A 17 2.97 8.86 -6.71
C VAL A 17 2.92 9.39 -8.15
N PRO A 18 3.69 8.84 -9.09
CA PRO A 18 3.63 9.29 -10.48
C PRO A 18 2.25 9.03 -11.09
N GLU A 19 1.83 9.92 -12.01
CA GLU A 19 0.65 9.70 -12.83
C GLU A 19 0.95 8.59 -13.84
N CYS A 20 0.16 7.53 -13.86
CA CYS A 20 0.40 6.37 -14.73
C CYS A 20 -0.81 6.03 -15.61
N GLY A 21 -1.70 6.99 -15.86
CA GLY A 21 -2.89 6.80 -16.68
C GLY A 21 -3.72 5.63 -16.16
N ASP A 22 -4.00 4.67 -17.02
CA ASP A 22 -4.79 3.47 -16.68
C ASP A 22 -4.12 2.57 -15.63
N PHE A 23 -2.79 2.67 -15.45
CA PHE A 23 -2.06 1.92 -14.43
C PHE A 23 -2.02 2.61 -13.06
N SER A 24 -2.60 3.81 -12.93
CA SER A 24 -2.60 4.57 -11.68
C SER A 24 -3.10 3.77 -10.46
N PRO A 25 -4.13 2.90 -10.54
CA PRO A 25 -4.55 2.09 -9.39
C PRO A 25 -3.45 1.16 -8.85
N VAL A 26 -2.60 0.62 -9.72
CA VAL A 26 -1.51 -0.28 -9.33
C VAL A 26 -0.45 0.52 -8.57
N VAL A 27 0.00 1.64 -9.14
CA VAL A 27 1.09 2.44 -8.54
C VAL A 27 0.64 3.12 -7.25
N GLN A 28 -0.62 3.55 -7.16
CA GLN A 28 -1.20 4.11 -5.93
C GLN A 28 -1.29 3.09 -4.79
N SER A 29 -1.25 1.78 -5.07
CA SER A 29 -1.25 0.75 -4.02
C SER A 29 0.11 0.57 -3.33
N ILE A 30 1.21 0.97 -3.99
CA ILE A 30 2.58 0.74 -3.51
C ILE A 30 2.84 1.42 -2.15
N PRO A 31 2.49 2.70 -1.91
CA PRO A 31 2.69 3.32 -0.61
C PRO A 31 1.99 2.56 0.53
N MET A 32 0.80 2.03 0.28
CA MET A 32 0.05 1.27 1.28
C MET A 32 0.71 -0.08 1.57
N GLN A 33 1.25 -0.76 0.56
CA GLN A 33 2.00 -2.00 0.72
C GLN A 33 3.27 -1.78 1.55
N LEU A 34 4.02 -0.72 1.27
CA LEU A 34 5.23 -0.35 2.04
C LEU A 34 4.88 0.03 3.48
N LEU A 35 3.81 0.81 3.69
CA LEU A 35 3.34 1.14 5.04
C LEU A 35 2.98 -0.12 5.84
N ALA A 36 2.28 -1.06 5.23
CA ALA A 36 1.92 -2.32 5.88
C ALA A 36 3.15 -3.16 6.24
N TYR A 37 4.14 -3.21 5.34
CA TYR A 37 5.41 -3.91 5.56
C TYR A 37 6.18 -3.31 6.74
N GLU A 38 6.43 -2.00 6.73
CA GLU A 38 7.14 -1.31 7.81
C GLU A 38 6.41 -1.45 9.16
N LEU A 39 5.07 -1.36 9.17
CA LEU A 39 4.28 -1.59 10.38
C LEU A 39 4.39 -3.03 10.89
N ALA A 40 4.48 -4.03 10.02
CA ALA A 40 4.69 -5.42 10.43
C ALA A 40 6.05 -5.59 11.11
N LEU A 41 7.12 -5.03 10.52
CA LEU A 41 8.46 -5.05 11.10
C LEU A 41 8.54 -4.33 12.44
N LEU A 42 7.96 -3.12 12.54
CA LEU A 42 7.91 -2.35 13.78
C LEU A 42 7.14 -3.08 14.90
N LYS A 43 6.18 -3.92 14.53
CA LYS A 43 5.45 -4.79 15.47
C LYS A 43 6.13 -6.12 15.77
N GLY A 44 7.31 -6.38 15.19
CA GLY A 44 8.02 -7.65 15.34
C GLY A 44 7.28 -8.84 14.72
N LEU A 45 6.46 -8.60 13.69
CA LEU A 45 5.71 -9.62 12.96
C LEU A 45 6.47 -10.00 11.68
N ASP A 46 6.31 -11.26 11.25
CA ASP A 46 6.82 -11.76 9.97
C ASP A 46 5.78 -11.47 8.86
N PRO A 47 6.04 -10.52 7.93
CA PRO A 47 5.11 -10.20 6.85
C PRO A 47 4.93 -11.34 5.84
N ASP A 48 5.88 -12.29 5.75
CA ASP A 48 5.79 -13.45 4.85
C ASP A 48 4.88 -14.55 5.41
N LYS A 49 4.61 -14.53 6.73
CA LYS A 49 3.80 -15.54 7.43
C LYS A 49 2.67 -14.89 8.25
N PRO A 50 1.71 -14.23 7.59
CA PRO A 50 0.55 -13.66 8.28
C PRO A 50 -0.27 -14.73 9.00
N ARG A 51 -0.76 -14.40 10.19
CA ARG A 51 -1.58 -15.32 10.99
C ARG A 51 -2.85 -15.68 10.22
N ASN A 52 -3.23 -16.95 10.27
CA ASN A 52 -4.47 -17.50 9.67
C ASN A 52 -4.57 -17.36 8.14
N LEU A 53 -3.47 -17.04 7.45
CA LEU A 53 -3.41 -16.99 5.99
C LEU A 53 -2.49 -18.10 5.47
N ALA A 54 -2.92 -18.71 4.37
CA ALA A 54 -2.08 -19.58 3.55
C ALA A 54 -1.88 -18.92 2.19
N LYS A 55 -0.79 -19.28 1.49
CA LYS A 55 -0.51 -18.77 0.14
C LYS A 55 -1.59 -19.19 -0.87
N SER A 56 -2.15 -20.37 -0.69
CA SER A 56 -3.29 -20.91 -1.41
C SER A 56 -4.01 -21.86 -0.47
N VAL A 57 -5.34 -21.88 -0.49
CA VAL A 57 -6.14 -22.81 0.30
C VAL A 57 -6.58 -23.94 -0.62
N THR A 58 -5.98 -25.10 -0.47
CA THR A 58 -6.44 -26.33 -1.12
C THR A 58 -7.16 -27.18 -0.09
N VAL A 59 -8.41 -27.51 -0.37
CA VAL A 59 -9.16 -28.50 0.41
C VAL A 59 -9.02 -29.85 -0.32
N PRO A 60 -8.80 -30.97 0.39
CA PRO A 60 -8.87 -32.30 -0.20
C PRO A 60 -10.24 -32.60 -0.83
#